data_AF-A0A938BMP1-F1
#
_entry.id   AF-A0A938BMP1-F1
#
_cell.length_a   1.000
_cell.length_b   1.000
_cell.length_c   1.000
_cell.angle_alpha   90.00
_cell.angle_beta   90.00
_cell.angle_gamma   90.00
#
_symmetry.space_group_name_H-M   'P 1'
#
loop_
_entity.id
_entity.type
_entity.pdbx_description
1 polymer ?
#
loop_
_entity_poly.entity_id
_entity_poly.type
_entity_poly.pdbx_seq_one_letter_code
_entity_poly.pdbx_strand_id
1 'polypeptide(L)'
;MKVRWGILGCGDVCEVKSGPAFQQAPGSELVAVMRRDGAKAQDFAKRHGVARWYDDADALIGDPEVDAVYIASPPGSHLELASKVADAGKPAYVEKPMARNAAECRKMIDRFEAAGVPLFVAYYRRRVPRFVKVAELLDAGSLGTVRRVSYVYRERAGESNARQSTLRGGDPA
;
A
#
# COMPACT_ATOMS: atom_id res chain seq x y z
N MET A 1 -22.22 -0.81 1.93
CA MET A 1 -21.22 -0.92 3.00
C MET A 1 -19.97 -0.19 2.55
N LYS A 2 -19.33 0.61 3.40
CA LYS A 2 -18.05 1.27 3.11
C LYS A 2 -16.92 0.52 3.84
N VAL A 3 -15.73 0.47 3.26
CA VAL A 3 -14.51 0.00 3.93
C VAL A 3 -13.82 1.19 4.58
N ARG A 4 -13.60 1.14 5.89
CA ARG A 4 -12.88 2.15 6.67
C ARG A 4 -11.40 1.79 6.75
N TRP A 5 -10.55 2.66 6.24
CA TRP A 5 -9.12 2.41 6.09
C TRP A 5 -8.29 3.11 7.16
N GLY A 6 -7.27 2.40 7.62
CA GLY A 6 -6.13 2.95 8.35
C GLY A 6 -4.87 2.93 7.48
N ILE A 7 -4.08 4.00 7.47
CA ILE A 7 -2.79 4.04 6.74
C ILE A 7 -1.62 4.03 7.71
N LEU A 8 -0.75 3.03 7.60
CA LEU A 8 0.55 2.99 8.27
C LEU A 8 1.62 3.59 7.37
N GLY A 9 2.11 4.79 7.72
CA GLY A 9 3.12 5.51 6.95
C GLY A 9 2.53 6.46 5.90
N CYS A 10 2.13 7.66 6.33
CA CYS A 10 1.71 8.73 5.43
C CYS A 10 2.84 9.74 5.09
N GLY A 11 3.91 9.26 4.44
CA GLY A 11 4.97 10.09 3.87
C GLY A 11 4.61 10.67 2.49
N ASP A 12 5.57 11.31 1.80
CA ASP A 12 5.37 12.05 0.53
C ASP A 12 4.64 11.25 -0.57
N VAL A 13 4.83 9.93 -0.61
CA VAL A 13 4.14 9.07 -1.59
C VAL A 13 2.65 8.95 -1.26
N CYS A 14 2.30 8.83 0.01
CA CYS A 14 0.91 8.79 0.46
C CYS A 14 0.24 10.16 0.27
N GLU A 15 0.96 11.23 0.61
CA GLU A 15 0.55 12.63 0.48
C GLU A 15 0.04 12.99 -0.92
N VAL A 16 0.79 12.62 -1.96
CA VAL A 16 0.51 13.07 -3.32
C VAL A 16 -0.24 12.03 -4.15
N LYS A 17 -0.07 10.73 -3.87
CA LYS A 17 -0.57 9.66 -4.75
C LYS A 17 -1.64 8.81 -4.10
N SER A 18 -1.27 8.09 -3.04
CA SER A 18 -2.07 6.95 -2.60
C SER A 18 -3.15 7.33 -1.57
N GLY A 19 -2.93 8.33 -0.74
CA GLY A 19 -3.83 8.74 0.35
C GLY A 19 -5.21 9.22 -0.13
N PRO A 20 -5.30 10.22 -1.04
CA PRO A 20 -6.58 10.77 -1.47
C PRO A 20 -7.52 9.74 -2.12
N ALA A 21 -6.98 8.72 -2.78
CA ALA A 21 -7.77 7.69 -3.44
C ALA A 21 -8.67 6.89 -2.46
N PHE A 22 -8.25 6.74 -1.19
CA PHE A 22 -9.04 6.04 -0.17
C PHE A 22 -10.28 6.82 0.26
N GLN A 23 -10.34 8.13 0.02
CA GLN A 23 -11.53 8.95 0.25
C GLN A 23 -12.40 9.08 -1.01
N GLN A 24 -11.78 9.05 -2.19
CA GLN A 24 -12.46 9.28 -3.47
C GLN A 24 -13.12 8.01 -4.05
N ALA A 25 -12.58 6.83 -3.74
CA ALA A 25 -13.12 5.57 -4.26
C ALA A 25 -14.54 5.30 -3.69
N PRO A 26 -15.52 4.97 -4.54
CA PRO A 26 -16.86 4.58 -4.07
C PRO A 26 -16.78 3.41 -3.08
N GLY A 27 -17.50 3.53 -1.95
CA GLY A 27 -17.47 2.50 -0.91
C GLY A 27 -16.19 2.48 -0.06
N SER A 28 -15.38 3.54 -0.10
CA SER A 28 -14.15 3.66 0.68
C SER A 28 -14.18 4.91 1.56
N GLU A 29 -13.53 4.83 2.72
CA GLU A 29 -13.36 5.95 3.65
C GLU A 29 -12.01 5.85 4.38
N LEU A 30 -11.24 6.93 4.40
CA LEU A 30 -10.00 7.00 5.19
C LEU A 30 -10.31 7.58 6.57
N VAL A 31 -10.19 6.75 7.61
CA VAL A 31 -10.58 7.12 8.98
C VAL A 31 -9.40 7.36 9.91
N ALA A 32 -8.25 6.72 9.63
CA ALA A 32 -7.06 6.80 10.48
C ALA A 32 -5.76 6.85 9.67
N VAL A 33 -4.77 7.59 10.17
CA VAL A 33 -3.41 7.62 9.64
C VAL A 33 -2.38 7.50 10.76
N MET A 34 -1.20 6.97 10.45
CA MET A 34 -0.12 6.83 11.42
C MET A 34 1.24 7.26 10.85
N ARG A 35 2.03 7.95 11.68
CA ARG A 35 3.47 8.17 11.52
C ARG A 35 4.13 8.18 12.88
N ARG A 36 5.36 7.66 12.97
CA ARG A 36 6.18 7.75 14.20
C ARG A 36 6.25 9.16 14.80
N ASP A 37 6.35 10.16 13.93
CA ASP A 37 6.27 11.57 14.31
C ASP A 37 4.79 11.98 14.39
N GLY A 38 4.25 11.99 15.61
CA GLY A 38 2.84 12.33 15.86
C GLY A 38 2.44 13.71 15.37
N ALA A 39 3.34 14.70 15.40
CA ALA A 39 3.06 16.03 14.87
C ALA A 39 2.83 15.99 13.35
N LYS A 40 3.63 15.20 12.62
CA LYS A 40 3.43 14.98 11.18
C LYS A 40 2.17 14.16 10.87
N ALA A 41 1.81 13.20 11.73
CA ALA A 41 0.57 12.43 11.57
C ALA A 41 -0.67 13.34 11.75
N GLN A 42 -0.65 14.19 12.79
CA GLN A 42 -1.70 15.15 13.07
C GLN A 42 -1.86 16.18 11.95
N ASP A 43 -0.75 16.74 11.46
CA ASP A 43 -0.75 17.68 10.34
C ASP A 43 -1.36 17.06 9.08
N PHE A 44 -0.94 15.83 8.73
CA PHE A 44 -1.52 15.08 7.61
C PHE A 44 -3.03 14.92 7.79
N ALA A 45 -3.48 14.42 8.95
CA ALA A 45 -4.88 14.19 9.21
C ALA A 45 -5.71 15.48 9.09
N LYS A 46 -5.19 16.60 9.59
CA LYS A 46 -5.83 17.91 9.48
C LYS A 46 -5.97 18.37 8.03
N ARG A 47 -4.89 18.32 7.24
CA ARG A 47 -4.88 18.79 5.85
C ARG A 47 -5.72 17.93 4.91
N HIS A 48 -5.84 16.63 5.21
CA HIS A 48 -6.59 15.67 4.40
C HIS A 48 -7.97 15.30 4.97
N GLY A 49 -8.40 15.93 6.06
CA GLY A 49 -9.71 15.67 6.68
C GLY A 49 -9.88 14.25 7.22
N VAL A 50 -8.84 13.64 7.74
CA VAL A 50 -8.88 12.31 8.38
C VAL A 50 -9.24 12.47 9.85
N ALA A 51 -10.23 11.70 10.32
CA ALA A 51 -10.78 11.85 11.67
C ALA A 51 -9.77 11.55 12.79
N ARG A 52 -8.92 10.53 12.61
CA ARG A 52 -7.97 10.04 13.63
C ARG A 52 -6.54 10.01 13.10
N TRP A 53 -5.61 10.22 14.01
CA TRP A 53 -4.18 10.05 13.76
C TRP A 53 -3.54 9.36 14.96
N TYR A 54 -2.46 8.64 14.69
CA TYR A 54 -1.70 7.88 15.68
C TYR A 54 -0.20 8.08 15.45
N ASP A 55 0.57 7.99 16.53
CA ASP A 55 2.03 7.85 16.50
C ASP A 55 2.52 6.42 16.77
N ASP A 56 1.61 5.56 17.21
CA ASP A 56 1.81 4.13 17.40
C ASP A 56 1.05 3.29 16.37
N ALA A 57 1.73 2.27 15.84
CA ALA A 57 1.18 1.39 14.83
C ALA A 57 0.17 0.43 15.43
N ASP A 58 0.43 -0.08 16.64
CA ASP A 58 -0.43 -1.04 17.31
C ASP A 58 -1.77 -0.39 17.69
N ALA A 59 -1.76 0.87 18.11
CA ALA A 59 -2.96 1.68 18.33
C ALA A 59 -3.84 1.83 17.07
N LEU A 60 -3.27 2.15 15.90
CA LEU A 60 -4.05 2.23 14.66
C LEU A 60 -4.56 0.85 14.22
N ILE A 61 -3.73 -0.18 14.30
CA ILE A 61 -4.11 -1.55 13.93
C ILE A 61 -5.24 -2.05 14.84
N GLY A 62 -5.20 -1.75 16.13
CA GLY A 62 -6.20 -2.13 17.12
C GLY A 62 -7.49 -1.30 17.09
N ASP A 63 -7.55 -0.19 16.35
CA ASP A 63 -8.72 0.67 16.30
C ASP A 63 -9.96 -0.10 15.76
N PRO A 64 -11.05 -0.27 16.56
CA PRO A 64 -12.24 -1.00 16.12
C PRO A 64 -12.96 -0.32 14.94
N GLU A 65 -12.64 0.95 14.67
CA GLU A 65 -13.21 1.70 13.56
C GLU A 65 -12.41 1.56 12.25
N VAL A 66 -11.31 0.81 12.25
CA VAL A 66 -10.51 0.50 11.06
C VAL A 66 -10.83 -0.92 10.58
N ASP A 67 -11.36 -1.06 9.38
CA ASP A 67 -11.70 -2.36 8.78
C ASP A 67 -10.51 -2.99 8.05
N ALA A 68 -9.67 -2.19 7.39
CA ALA A 68 -8.53 -2.66 6.61
C ALA A 68 -7.34 -1.68 6.70
N VAL A 69 -6.12 -2.21 6.56
CA VAL A 69 -4.90 -1.41 6.74
C VAL A 69 -4.10 -1.31 5.44
N TYR A 70 -3.77 -0.09 5.05
CA TYR A 70 -2.80 0.19 4.00
C TYR A 70 -1.41 0.42 4.59
N ILE A 71 -0.45 -0.41 4.20
CA ILE A 71 0.94 -0.36 4.68
C ILE A 71 1.78 0.36 3.62
N ALA A 72 2.11 1.62 3.88
CA ALA A 72 2.89 2.50 3.02
C ALA A 72 4.21 2.96 3.66
N SER A 73 4.72 2.17 4.60
CA SER A 73 6.03 2.37 5.22
C SER A 73 7.17 1.96 4.27
N PRO A 74 8.45 2.15 4.65
CA PRO A 74 9.57 1.58 3.90
C PRO A 74 9.51 0.04 3.87
N PRO A 75 10.01 -0.63 2.82
CA PRO A 75 9.87 -2.08 2.63
C PRO A 75 10.49 -2.93 3.76
N GLY A 76 11.46 -2.38 4.49
CA GLY A 76 12.11 -3.06 5.59
C GLY A 76 11.18 -3.38 6.77
N SER A 77 10.07 -2.65 6.93
CA SER A 77 9.11 -2.86 8.02
C SER A 77 7.81 -3.55 7.57
N HIS A 78 7.64 -3.85 6.28
CA HIS A 78 6.39 -4.42 5.76
C HIS A 78 6.02 -5.75 6.42
N LEU A 79 6.97 -6.69 6.54
CA LEU A 79 6.70 -8.02 7.12
C LEU A 79 6.20 -7.91 8.57
N GLU A 80 6.83 -7.06 9.38
CA GLU A 80 6.46 -6.87 10.78
C GLU A 80 5.06 -6.27 10.90
N LEU A 81 4.81 -5.14 10.22
CA LEU A 81 3.52 -4.46 10.25
C LEU A 81 2.40 -5.33 9.67
N ALA A 82 2.67 -6.04 8.56
CA ALA A 82 1.69 -6.95 7.97
C ALA A 82 1.37 -8.12 8.89
N SER A 83 2.36 -8.65 9.62
CA SER A 83 2.11 -9.70 10.61
C SER A 83 1.17 -9.20 11.73
N LYS A 84 1.41 -8.00 12.25
CA LYS A 84 0.54 -7.36 13.26
C LYS A 84 -0.89 -7.16 12.75
N VAL A 85 -1.04 -6.74 11.48
CA VAL A 85 -2.35 -6.56 10.85
C VAL A 85 -3.09 -7.90 10.69
N ALA A 86 -2.38 -8.96 10.27
CA ALA A 86 -2.95 -10.30 10.19
C ALA A 86 -3.36 -10.85 11.56
N ASP A 87 -2.50 -10.68 12.57
CA ASP A 87 -2.77 -11.11 13.95
C ASP A 87 -4.00 -10.38 14.54
N ALA A 88 -4.27 -9.14 14.10
CA ALA A 88 -5.49 -8.39 14.43
C ALA A 88 -6.73 -8.80 13.61
N GLY A 89 -6.60 -9.77 12.70
CA GLY A 89 -7.70 -10.26 11.87
C GLY A 89 -8.20 -9.23 10.84
N LYS A 90 -7.31 -8.36 10.34
CA LYS A 90 -7.67 -7.31 9.37
C LYS A 90 -7.05 -7.56 7.99
N PRO A 91 -7.79 -7.32 6.89
CA PRO A 91 -7.21 -7.24 5.55
C PRO A 91 -6.07 -6.23 5.46
N ALA A 92 -5.07 -6.53 4.64
CA ALA A 92 -3.99 -5.60 4.34
C ALA A 92 -3.84 -5.31 2.85
N TYR A 93 -3.48 -4.06 2.55
CA TYR A 93 -3.00 -3.62 1.26
C TYR A 93 -1.59 -3.06 1.44
N VAL A 94 -0.55 -3.69 0.89
CA VAL A 94 0.85 -3.31 1.13
C VAL A 94 1.48 -2.67 -0.10
N GLU A 95 2.23 -1.59 0.09
CA GLU A 95 2.98 -0.96 -0.99
C GLU A 95 4.01 -1.90 -1.61
N LYS A 96 4.35 -1.65 -2.88
CA LYS A 96 5.40 -2.40 -3.56
C LYS A 96 6.79 -1.79 -3.30
N PRO A 97 7.85 -2.60 -3.18
CA PRO A 97 7.84 -4.06 -3.16
C PRO A 97 7.21 -4.60 -1.87
N MET A 98 6.50 -5.72 -1.98
CA MET A 98 5.76 -6.34 -0.87
C MET A 98 6.64 -6.56 0.36
N ALA A 99 7.86 -7.06 0.16
CA ALA A 99 8.88 -7.23 1.18
C ALA A 99 10.29 -7.14 0.56
N ARG A 100 11.35 -7.36 1.35
CA ARG A 100 12.74 -7.25 0.88
C ARG A 100 13.18 -8.40 -0.03
N ASN A 101 12.56 -9.56 0.10
CA ASN A 101 12.88 -10.76 -0.67
C ASN A 101 11.67 -11.72 -0.72
N ALA A 102 11.76 -12.75 -1.56
CA ALA A 102 10.69 -13.71 -1.77
C ALA A 102 10.34 -14.54 -0.53
N ALA A 103 11.31 -14.84 0.34
CA ALA A 103 11.07 -15.59 1.56
C ALA A 103 10.23 -14.79 2.56
N GLU A 104 10.45 -13.47 2.66
CA GLU A 104 9.59 -12.59 3.45
C GLU A 104 8.19 -12.45 2.86
N CYS A 105 8.07 -12.34 1.53
CA CYS A 105 6.76 -12.35 0.87
C CYS A 105 5.98 -13.63 1.22
N ARG A 106 6.64 -14.80 1.20
CA ARG A 106 6.02 -16.07 1.58
C ARG A 106 5.51 -16.06 3.02
N LYS A 107 6.34 -15.61 3.97
CA LYS A 107 5.93 -15.48 5.38
C LYS A 107 4.69 -14.58 5.56
N MET A 108 4.62 -13.47 4.83
CA MET A 108 3.45 -12.60 4.85
C MET A 108 2.21 -13.33 4.31
N ILE A 109 2.31 -14.02 3.18
CA ILE A 109 1.19 -14.78 2.60
C ILE A 109 0.68 -15.83 3.60
N ASP A 110 1.58 -16.65 4.15
CA ASP A 110 1.22 -17.74 5.06
C ASP A 110 0.50 -17.21 6.32
N ARG A 111 0.90 -16.03 6.84
CA ARG A 111 0.25 -15.36 7.97
C ARG A 111 -1.20 -14.96 7.67
N PHE A 112 -1.43 -14.35 6.52
CA PHE A 112 -2.77 -13.89 6.11
C PHE A 112 -3.69 -15.06 5.76
N GLU A 113 -3.14 -16.11 5.14
CA GLU A 113 -3.86 -17.37 4.91
C GLU A 113 -4.27 -18.03 6.23
N ALA A 114 -3.36 -18.10 7.22
CA ALA A 114 -3.66 -18.64 8.54
C ALA A 114 -4.72 -17.81 9.32
N ALA A 115 -4.68 -16.49 9.17
CA ALA A 115 -5.66 -15.58 9.78
C ALA A 115 -7.01 -15.53 9.03
N GLY A 116 -7.11 -16.14 7.85
CA GLY A 116 -8.33 -16.14 7.04
C GLY A 116 -8.71 -14.77 6.47
N VAL A 117 -7.74 -13.86 6.34
CA VAL A 117 -7.95 -12.48 5.83
C VAL A 117 -7.08 -12.19 4.61
N PRO A 118 -7.55 -11.38 3.65
CA PRO A 118 -6.82 -11.18 2.41
C PRO A 118 -5.65 -10.20 2.53
N LEU A 119 -4.60 -10.48 1.76
CA LEU A 119 -3.42 -9.63 1.57
C LEU A 119 -3.31 -9.21 0.10
N PHE A 120 -3.26 -7.90 -0.14
CA PHE A 120 -3.13 -7.32 -1.47
C PHE A 120 -1.85 -6.52 -1.60
N VAL A 121 -1.25 -6.48 -2.79
CA VAL A 121 -0.04 -5.68 -3.08
C VAL A 121 -0.40 -4.54 -4.02
N ALA A 122 0.15 -3.35 -3.80
CA ALA A 122 -0.16 -2.09 -4.51
C ALA A 122 0.33 -2.00 -5.96
N TYR A 123 -0.04 -2.98 -6.78
CA TYR A 123 0.20 -2.97 -8.23
C TYR A 123 -0.88 -2.18 -9.00
N TYR A 124 -1.16 -0.94 -8.57
CA TYR A 124 -2.24 -0.11 -9.14
C TYR A 124 -2.16 0.03 -10.68
N ARG A 125 -0.94 0.00 -11.26
CA ARG A 125 -0.73 0.08 -12.71
C ARG A 125 -1.46 -1.01 -13.48
N ARG A 126 -1.75 -2.17 -12.88
CA ARG A 126 -2.54 -3.24 -13.51
C ARG A 126 -3.97 -2.82 -13.85
N ARG A 127 -4.49 -1.76 -13.22
CA ARG A 127 -5.86 -1.24 -13.42
C ARG A 127 -5.91 0.07 -14.22
N VAL A 128 -4.77 0.58 -14.69
CA VAL A 128 -4.76 1.74 -15.60
C VAL A 128 -5.35 1.32 -16.96
N PRO A 129 -6.18 2.15 -17.62
CA PRO A 129 -6.95 1.75 -18.81
C PRO A 129 -6.12 1.07 -19.92
N ARG A 130 -4.89 1.53 -20.15
CA ARG A 130 -4.00 0.91 -21.15
C ARG A 130 -3.66 -0.55 -20.85
N PHE A 131 -3.45 -0.90 -19.58
CA PHE A 131 -3.11 -2.27 -19.18
C PHE A 131 -4.34 -3.16 -19.15
N VAL A 132 -5.49 -2.61 -18.76
CA VAL A 132 -6.78 -3.29 -18.87
C VAL A 132 -7.07 -3.63 -20.33
N LYS A 133 -6.86 -2.68 -21.25
CA LYS A 133 -7.07 -2.93 -22.68
C LYS A 133 -6.15 -4.01 -23.24
N VAL A 134 -4.89 -4.04 -22.80
CA VAL A 134 -3.96 -5.12 -23.18
C VAL A 134 -4.48 -6.46 -22.67
N ALA A 135 -4.95 -6.56 -21.42
CA ALA A 135 -5.54 -7.79 -20.90
C ALA A 135 -6.77 -8.24 -21.72
N GLU A 136 -7.69 -7.33 -22.03
CA GLU A 136 -8.86 -7.62 -22.89
C GLU A 136 -8.47 -8.19 -24.25
N LEU A 137 -7.46 -7.62 -24.91
CA LEU A 137 -7.01 -8.07 -26.23
C LEU A 137 -6.36 -9.46 -26.18
N LEU A 138 -5.68 -9.76 -25.08
CA LEU A 138 -5.08 -11.07 -24.81
C LEU A 138 -6.17 -12.12 -24.54
N ASP A 139 -7.12 -11.80 -23.65
CA ASP A 139 -8.21 -12.69 -23.27
C ASP A 139 -9.17 -12.99 -24.43
N ALA A 140 -9.42 -11.99 -25.29
CA ALA A 140 -10.23 -12.15 -26.49
C ALA A 140 -9.55 -12.99 -27.59
N GLY A 141 -8.26 -13.31 -27.45
CA GLY A 141 -7.50 -14.07 -28.46
C GLY A 141 -7.31 -13.32 -29.79
N SER A 142 -7.61 -12.02 -29.85
CA SER A 142 -7.59 -11.20 -31.07
C SER A 142 -6.21 -11.08 -31.75
N LEU A 143 -5.14 -11.39 -31.02
CA LEU A 143 -3.76 -11.36 -31.49
C LEU A 143 -3.22 -12.76 -31.86
N GLY A 144 -4.06 -13.80 -31.77
CA GLY A 144 -3.64 -15.20 -31.89
C GLY A 144 -2.73 -15.63 -30.72
N THR A 145 -1.87 -16.63 -30.95
CA THR A 145 -0.93 -17.09 -29.93
C THR A 145 0.20 -16.08 -29.72
N VAL A 146 0.21 -15.42 -28.57
CA VAL A 146 1.29 -14.51 -28.19
C VAL A 146 2.59 -15.29 -27.98
N ARG A 147 3.64 -14.93 -28.73
CA ARG A 147 4.96 -15.56 -28.65
C ARG A 147 6.01 -14.74 -27.90
N ARG A 148 5.84 -13.41 -27.84
CA ARG A 148 6.81 -12.50 -27.24
C ARG A 148 6.15 -11.24 -26.70
N VAL A 149 6.60 -10.81 -25.53
CA VAL A 149 6.32 -9.49 -24.96
C VAL A 149 7.66 -8.75 -24.82
N SER A 150 7.69 -7.49 -25.23
CA SER A 150 8.83 -6.60 -25.04
C SER A 150 8.37 -5.36 -24.29
N TYR A 151 9.08 -5.00 -23.22
CA TYR A 151 8.76 -3.85 -22.39
C TYR A 151 10.03 -3.07 -22.07
N VAL A 152 9.94 -1.75 -22.21
CA VAL A 152 11.03 -0.84 -21.87
C VAL A 152 10.50 0.20 -20.90
N TYR A 153 11.04 0.22 -19.69
CA TYR A 153 10.82 1.30 -18.73
C TYR A 153 11.95 2.32 -18.89
N ARG A 154 11.60 3.59 -19.11
CA ARG A 154 12.54 4.71 -19.15
C ARG A 154 12.10 5.77 -18.15
N GLU A 155 13.05 6.31 -17.42
CA GLU A 155 12.87 7.43 -16.49
C GLU A 155 14.02 8.42 -16.73
N ARG A 156 13.78 9.72 -16.55
CA ARG A 156 14.83 10.73 -16.71
C ARG A 156 15.84 10.58 -15.55
N ALA A 157 17.12 10.63 -15.87
CA ALA A 157 18.17 10.64 -14.86
C ALA A 157 17.99 11.88 -13.94
N GLY A 158 18.00 11.66 -12.62
CA GLY A 158 17.87 12.72 -11.61
C GLY A 158 16.50 12.81 -10.92
N GLU A 159 15.42 12.26 -11.48
CA GLU A 159 14.08 12.28 -10.85
C GLU A 159 13.92 11.22 -9.74
N SER A 160 14.79 10.21 -9.71
CA SER A 160 14.67 9.03 -8.86
C SER A 160 15.47 9.07 -7.54
N ASN A 161 16.50 9.92 -7.44
CA ASN A 161 17.41 9.90 -6.27
C ASN A 161 16.77 10.45 -4.98
N ALA A 162 15.81 11.36 -5.08
CA ALA A 162 15.06 11.84 -3.90
C ALA A 162 13.97 10.85 -3.44
N ARG A 163 13.47 9.99 -4.33
CA ARG A 163 12.32 9.09 -4.06
C ARG A 163 12.69 7.67 -3.67
N GLN A 164 13.90 7.20 -4.01
CA GLN A 164 14.38 5.85 -3.67
C GLN A 164 15.33 5.81 -2.47
N SER A 165 15.96 6.92 -2.10
CA SER A 165 16.85 7.02 -0.92
C SER A 165 16.13 6.61 0.38
N THR A 166 14.89 7.06 0.57
CA THR A 166 14.04 6.72 1.74
C THR A 166 13.56 5.26 1.76
N LEU A 167 13.68 4.51 0.65
CA LEU A 167 13.29 3.10 0.57
C LEU A 167 14.49 2.15 0.71
N ARG A 168 15.73 2.65 0.62
CA ARG A 168 16.97 1.90 0.82
C ARG A 168 17.57 2.17 2.20
N GLY A 169 16.81 1.97 3.27
CA GLY A 169 17.36 1.84 4.63
C GLY A 169 18.31 2.95 5.09
N GLY A 170 17.98 4.21 4.81
CA GLY A 170 18.68 5.38 5.36
C GLY A 170 17.84 6.04 6.46
N ASP A 171 18.24 5.77 7.70
CA ASP A 171 17.78 6.32 8.99
C ASP A 171 16.28 6.21 9.37
N PRO A 172 15.95 5.75 10.59
CA PRO A 172 14.58 5.74 11.06
C PRO A 172 14.17 7.17 11.49
N ALA A 173 13.59 7.95 10.56
CA ALA A 173 12.82 9.16 10.88
C ALA A 173 11.34 8.85 11.14
#